data_AF-A0A428MSH7-F1
#
_entry.id   AF-A0A428MSH7-F1
#
_cell.length_a   1.000
_cell.length_b   1.000
_cell.length_c   1.000
_cell.angle_alpha   90.00
_cell.angle_beta   90.00
_cell.angle_gamma   90.00
#
_symmetry.space_group_name_H-M   'P 1'
#
loop_
_entity.id
_entity.type
_entity.pdbx_description
1 polymer ?
#
loop_
_entity_poly.entity_id
_entity_poly.type
_entity_poly.pdbx_seq_one_letter_code
_entity_poly.pdbx_strand_id
1 'polypeptide(L)'
;MTNHLPTATEDDILNEMEALVTLFSDAFPDATIVRQNIPKEPSPDTFVIAFQGDGTENETALTYVETREWQVIYVSGTAESDSSSVMRALNKAKKLTIGNPRMVIPINDGSLRYMRVSNFGISQVAELEDEQKSGLGVLQTTVRKARDQQVYDKIMNTGVRST
;
A
#
# COMPACT_ATOMS: atom_id res chain seq x y z
N MET A 1 -11.34 -28.18 -10.25
CA MET A 1 -10.79 -27.66 -8.98
C MET A 1 -10.60 -26.17 -9.16
N THR A 2 -11.45 -25.34 -8.55
CA THR A 2 -11.26 -23.89 -8.51
C THR A 2 -10.10 -23.62 -7.56
N ASN A 3 -8.94 -23.20 -8.09
CA ASN A 3 -7.82 -22.76 -7.26
C ASN A 3 -8.26 -21.48 -6.54
N HIS A 4 -8.70 -21.62 -5.29
CA HIS A 4 -8.98 -20.47 -4.44
C HIS A 4 -7.65 -19.76 -4.19
N LEU A 5 -7.58 -18.49 -4.60
CA LEU A 5 -6.40 -17.68 -4.35
C LEU A 5 -6.40 -17.26 -2.88
N PRO A 6 -5.26 -17.36 -2.18
CA PRO A 6 -5.16 -16.81 -0.84
C PRO A 6 -5.40 -15.30 -0.91
N THR A 7 -6.27 -14.80 -0.05
CA THR A 7 -6.42 -13.36 0.19
C THR A 7 -5.33 -12.90 1.15
N ALA A 8 -4.99 -11.62 1.10
CA ALA A 8 -4.04 -11.07 2.06
C ALA A 8 -4.57 -11.17 3.49
N THR A 9 -3.65 -11.34 4.43
CA THR A 9 -3.99 -11.28 5.85
C THR A 9 -4.07 -9.82 6.30
N GLU A 10 -4.73 -9.59 7.42
CA GLU A 10 -4.76 -8.27 8.05
C GLU A 10 -3.34 -7.78 8.39
N ASP A 11 -2.47 -8.66 8.89
CA ASP A 11 -1.07 -8.36 9.20
C ASP A 11 -0.28 -7.92 7.96
N ASP A 12 -0.52 -8.52 6.80
CA ASP A 12 0.13 -8.12 5.56
C ASP A 12 -0.27 -6.67 5.20
N ILE A 13 -1.56 -6.35 5.28
CA ILE A 13 -2.09 -5.01 4.98
C ILE A 13 -1.53 -3.97 5.97
N LEU A 14 -1.46 -4.30 7.26
CA LEU A 14 -0.89 -3.41 8.26
C LEU A 14 0.58 -3.12 7.99
N ASN A 15 1.40 -4.15 7.73
CA ASN A 15 2.83 -3.98 7.44
C ASN A 15 3.08 -3.17 6.16
N GLU A 16 2.27 -3.40 5.12
CA GLU A 16 2.30 -2.62 3.88
C GLU A 16 1.92 -1.15 4.13
N MET A 17 0.89 -0.88 4.93
CA MET A 17 0.50 0.47 5.33
C MET A 17 1.61 1.17 6.13
N GLU A 18 2.25 0.48 7.08
CA GLU A 18 3.37 1.03 7.85
C GLU A 18 4.55 1.43 6.95
N ALA A 19 4.83 0.63 5.93
CA ALA A 19 5.86 0.94 4.95
C ALA A 19 5.51 2.20 4.14
N LEU A 20 4.25 2.39 3.77
CA LEU A 20 3.79 3.64 3.14
C LEU A 20 3.86 4.83 4.09
N VAL A 21 3.42 4.68 5.34
CA VAL A 21 3.50 5.74 6.36
C VAL A 21 4.94 6.17 6.58
N THR A 22 5.88 5.23 6.66
CA THR A 22 7.31 5.51 6.79
C THR A 22 7.83 6.30 5.59
N LEU A 23 7.53 5.84 4.37
CA LEU A 23 7.92 6.52 3.13
C LEU A 23 7.40 7.97 3.07
N PHE A 24 6.15 8.20 3.46
CA PHE A 24 5.55 9.53 3.46
C PHE A 24 6.11 10.41 4.57
N SER A 25 6.35 9.86 5.76
CA SER A 25 6.95 10.60 6.88
C SER A 25 8.36 11.09 6.53
N ASP A 26 9.17 10.26 5.87
CA ASP A 26 10.53 10.64 5.43
C ASP A 26 10.50 11.75 4.37
N ALA A 27 9.51 11.74 3.46
CA ALA A 27 9.41 12.70 2.37
C ALA A 27 8.69 14.02 2.76
N PHE A 28 7.88 13.98 3.82
CA PHE A 28 7.08 15.08 4.34
C PHE A 28 7.24 15.15 5.86
N PRO A 29 8.45 15.51 6.37
CA PRO A 29 8.75 15.46 7.80
C PRO A 29 7.91 16.42 8.65
N ASP A 30 7.41 17.50 8.04
CA ASP A 30 6.57 18.50 8.71
C ASP A 30 5.07 18.17 8.64
N ALA A 31 4.69 17.14 7.88
CA ALA A 31 3.30 16.75 7.70
C ALA A 31 2.87 15.70 8.74
N THR A 32 1.64 15.83 9.23
CA THR A 32 1.04 14.80 10.09
C THR A 32 0.59 13.62 9.22
N ILE A 33 1.11 12.41 9.46
CA ILE A 33 0.71 11.21 8.72
C ILE A 33 -0.21 10.36 9.60
N VAL A 34 -1.43 10.12 9.13
CA VAL A 34 -2.48 9.36 9.82
C VAL A 34 -2.85 8.10 9.03
N ARG A 35 -3.18 7.03 9.75
CA ARG A 35 -3.61 5.74 9.18
C ARG A 35 -5.12 5.64 9.17
N GLN A 36 -5.68 5.11 8.08
CA GLN A 36 -7.06 4.67 7.85
C GLN A 36 -8.15 5.74 8.04
N ASN A 37 -8.24 6.33 9.23
CA ASN A 37 -9.31 7.25 9.60
C ASN A 37 -8.88 8.69 9.37
N ILE A 38 -9.69 9.41 8.60
CA ILE A 38 -9.57 10.86 8.52
C ILE A 38 -10.01 11.43 9.88
N PRO A 39 -9.16 12.21 10.57
CA PRO A 39 -9.57 12.87 11.81
C PRO A 39 -10.79 13.76 11.56
N LYS A 40 -11.68 13.88 12.55
CA LYS A 40 -12.84 14.76 12.45
C LYS A 40 -12.44 16.22 12.22
N GLU A 41 -11.34 16.63 12.85
CA GLU A 41 -10.69 17.92 12.70
C GLU A 41 -9.23 17.64 12.31
N PRO A 42 -8.93 17.45 11.02
CA PRO A 42 -7.58 17.19 10.57
C PRO A 42 -6.70 18.42 10.84
N SER A 43 -5.53 18.16 11.43
CA SER A 43 -4.53 19.21 11.59
C SER A 43 -4.09 19.74 10.22
N PRO A 44 -3.55 20.96 10.17
CA PRO A 44 -2.84 21.42 9.00
C PRO A 44 -1.81 20.43 8.48
N ASP A 45 -1.67 20.37 7.15
CA ASP A 45 -0.69 19.53 6.47
C ASP A 45 -0.78 18.05 6.86
N THR A 46 -2.00 17.50 6.82
CA THR A 46 -2.23 16.10 7.18
C THR A 46 -2.31 15.22 5.92
N PHE A 47 -1.52 14.15 5.89
CA PHE A 47 -1.77 13.02 4.99
C PHE A 47 -2.53 11.92 5.74
N VAL A 48 -3.56 11.38 5.11
CA VAL A 48 -4.23 10.16 5.54
C VAL A 48 -3.95 9.08 4.51
N ILE A 49 -3.41 7.95 4.96
CA ILE A 49 -3.19 6.75 4.13
C ILE A 49 -4.19 5.70 4.59
N ALA A 50 -5.10 5.30 3.71
CA ALA A 50 -6.18 4.36 4.03
C ALA A 50 -6.23 3.23 3.02
N PHE A 51 -6.47 2.01 3.50
CA PHE A 51 -6.72 0.86 2.64
C PHE A 51 -8.12 0.95 2.02
N GLN A 52 -8.22 0.75 0.71
CA GLN A 52 -9.49 0.81 -0.03
C GLN A 52 -9.95 -0.57 -0.51
N GLY A 53 -9.02 -1.41 -0.94
CA GLY A 53 -9.35 -2.73 -1.44
C GLY A 53 -8.14 -3.46 -1.97
N ASP A 54 -8.33 -4.75 -2.24
CA ASP A 54 -7.32 -5.62 -2.79
C ASP A 54 -7.86 -6.56 -3.87
N GLY A 55 -6.93 -7.08 -4.65
CA GLY A 55 -7.16 -8.13 -5.61
C GLY A 55 -6.00 -9.11 -5.61
N THR A 56 -6.24 -10.35 -6.02
CA THR A 56 -5.19 -11.35 -6.17
C THR A 56 -5.24 -11.97 -7.55
N GLU A 57 -4.10 -12.01 -8.23
CA GLU A 57 -3.96 -12.52 -9.58
C GLU A 57 -2.88 -13.60 -9.64
N ASN A 58 -3.11 -14.60 -10.51
CA ASN A 58 -2.10 -15.62 -10.80
C ASN A 58 -1.01 -15.07 -11.70
N GLU A 59 0.23 -15.12 -11.24
CA GLU A 59 1.39 -14.80 -12.08
C GLU A 59 2.02 -16.08 -12.65
N THR A 60 2.29 -17.07 -11.78
CA THR A 60 2.82 -18.38 -12.20
C THR A 60 2.20 -19.52 -11.40
N ALA A 61 2.58 -20.77 -11.72
CA ALA A 61 2.20 -21.93 -10.92
C ALA A 61 2.74 -21.88 -9.47
N LEU A 62 3.79 -21.09 -9.22
CA LEU A 62 4.48 -21.01 -7.92
C LEU A 62 4.30 -19.65 -7.22
N THR A 63 3.80 -18.64 -7.92
CA THR A 63 3.67 -17.27 -7.41
C THR A 63 2.33 -16.66 -7.77
N TYR A 64 1.88 -15.77 -6.90
CA TYR A 64 0.74 -14.91 -7.16
C TYR A 64 1.10 -13.46 -6.85
N VAL A 65 0.37 -12.54 -7.46
CA VAL A 65 0.52 -11.10 -7.26
C VAL A 65 -0.72 -10.62 -6.53
N GLU A 66 -0.51 -9.93 -5.42
CA GLU A 66 -1.54 -9.19 -4.73
C GLU A 66 -1.46 -7.74 -5.16
N THR A 67 -2.60 -7.17 -5.53
CA THR A 67 -2.77 -5.77 -5.87
C THR A 67 -3.49 -5.08 -4.74
N ARG A 68 -3.05 -3.89 -4.36
CA ARG A 68 -3.68 -3.06 -3.33
C ARG A 68 -4.06 -1.72 -3.90
N GLU A 69 -5.17 -1.19 -3.41
CA GLU A 69 -5.59 0.17 -3.61
C GLU A 69 -5.54 0.91 -2.27
N TRP A 70 -4.79 2.01 -2.26
CA TRP A 70 -4.62 2.89 -1.11
C TRP A 70 -5.15 4.28 -1.45
N GLN A 71 -5.96 4.84 -0.57
CA GLN A 71 -6.28 6.26 -0.60
C GLN A 71 -5.17 7.04 0.09
N VAL A 72 -4.69 8.07 -0.59
CA VAL A 72 -3.73 9.05 -0.08
C VAL A 72 -4.44 10.39 -0.08
N ILE A 73 -4.97 10.79 1.06
CA ILE A 73 -5.69 12.04 1.21
C ILE A 73 -4.74 13.06 1.78
N TYR A 74 -4.70 14.25 1.21
CA TYR A 74 -3.98 15.38 1.78
C TYR A 74 -4.97 16.49 2.14
N VAL A 75 -4.87 16.99 3.36
CA VAL A 75 -5.66 18.11 3.88
C VAL A 75 -4.75 19.30 4.10
N SER A 76 -5.11 20.43 3.48
CA SER A 76 -4.34 21.67 3.53
C SER A 76 -4.47 22.39 4.86
N GLY A 77 -3.41 23.13 5.22
CA GLY A 77 -3.31 23.80 6.51
C GLY A 77 -4.15 25.03 6.80
N THR A 78 -4.63 25.75 5.78
CA THR A 78 -5.34 27.02 5.98
C THR A 78 -6.49 27.15 5.01
N ALA A 79 -7.54 27.88 5.40
CA ALA A 79 -8.61 28.32 4.51
C ALA A 79 -8.08 29.13 3.31
N GLU A 80 -6.98 29.86 3.53
CA GLU A 80 -6.27 30.62 2.50
C GLU A 80 -5.44 29.76 1.54
N SER A 81 -5.25 28.47 1.84
CA SER A 81 -4.50 27.59 0.96
C SER A 81 -5.24 27.45 -0.36
N ASP A 82 -4.57 27.80 -1.44
CA ASP A 82 -5.13 27.63 -2.77
C ASP A 82 -5.15 26.14 -3.14
N SER A 83 -6.10 25.72 -3.98
CA SER A 83 -6.21 24.35 -4.50
C SER A 83 -4.90 23.88 -5.16
N SER A 84 -4.08 24.84 -5.63
CA SER A 84 -2.74 24.57 -6.16
C SER A 84 -1.76 24.00 -5.12
N SER A 85 -1.90 24.32 -3.82
CA SER A 85 -1.07 23.76 -2.74
C SER A 85 -1.34 22.28 -2.53
N VAL A 86 -2.61 21.89 -2.43
CA VAL A 86 -3.07 20.49 -2.36
C VAL A 86 -2.57 19.69 -3.56
N MET A 87 -2.75 20.24 -4.77
CA MET A 87 -2.27 19.58 -5.98
C MET A 87 -0.75 19.45 -6.01
N ARG A 88 0.01 20.42 -5.48
CA ARG A 88 1.47 20.32 -5.36
C ARG A 88 1.89 19.21 -4.39
N ALA A 89 1.24 19.09 -3.24
CA ALA A 89 1.51 18.03 -2.27
C ALA A 89 1.25 16.65 -2.86
N LEU A 90 0.08 16.45 -3.51
CA LEU A 90 -0.26 15.18 -4.15
C LEU A 90 0.64 14.87 -5.36
N ASN A 91 1.04 15.88 -6.14
CA ASN A 91 2.01 15.68 -7.21
C ASN A 91 3.40 15.31 -6.68
N LYS A 92 3.82 15.86 -5.53
CA LYS A 92 5.05 15.45 -4.85
C LYS A 92 4.94 13.99 -4.38
N ALA A 93 3.81 13.61 -3.79
CA ALA A 93 3.54 12.21 -3.38
C ALA A 93 3.54 11.25 -4.58
N LYS A 94 2.95 11.66 -5.72
CA LYS A 94 3.02 10.92 -6.97
C LYS A 94 4.46 10.79 -7.48
N LYS A 95 5.23 11.87 -7.50
CA LYS A 95 6.64 11.81 -7.93
C LYS A 95 7.49 10.93 -7.02
N LEU A 96 7.22 10.96 -5.71
CA LEU A 96 7.85 10.07 -4.74
C LEU A 96 7.56 8.62 -5.08
N THR A 97 6.31 8.27 -5.43
CA THR A 97 5.84 6.89 -5.58
C THR A 97 6.01 6.26 -6.97
N ILE A 98 5.83 7.01 -8.05
CA ILE A 98 5.93 6.50 -9.43
C ILE A 98 6.96 7.26 -10.28
N GLY A 99 7.63 8.27 -9.73
CA GLY A 99 8.62 9.06 -10.47
C GLY A 99 9.89 8.29 -10.84
N ASN A 100 10.16 7.16 -10.20
CA ASN A 100 11.30 6.29 -10.49
C ASN A 100 10.82 4.85 -10.79
N PRO A 101 11.02 4.32 -12.01
CA PRO A 101 10.55 2.98 -12.40
C PRO A 101 11.25 1.84 -11.65
N ARG A 102 12.38 2.12 -10.97
CA ARG A 102 13.09 1.15 -10.13
C ARG A 102 12.69 1.22 -8.67
N MET A 103 11.79 2.12 -8.30
CA MET A 103 11.44 2.27 -6.91
C MET A 103 10.65 1.07 -6.42
N VAL A 104 11.08 0.58 -5.27
CA VAL A 104 10.41 -0.46 -4.49
C VAL A 104 10.30 0.07 -3.07
N ILE A 105 9.19 -0.26 -2.41
CA ILE A 105 8.94 0.15 -1.03
C ILE A 105 9.14 -1.10 -0.16
N PRO A 106 10.19 -1.18 0.65
CA PRO A 106 10.43 -2.36 1.48
C PRO A 106 9.33 -2.51 2.54
N ILE A 107 8.89 -3.73 2.79
CA ILE A 107 7.92 -4.03 3.86
C ILE A 107 8.71 -4.35 5.13
N ASN A 108 8.40 -3.65 6.23
CA ASN A 108 9.16 -3.73 7.49
C ASN A 108 8.68 -4.89 8.38
N ASP A 109 8.59 -6.10 7.83
CA ASP A 109 8.17 -7.32 8.53
C ASP A 109 9.32 -8.31 8.82
N GLY A 110 10.56 -7.89 8.51
CA GLY A 110 11.76 -8.71 8.62
C GLY A 110 12.00 -9.64 7.41
N SER A 111 11.14 -9.60 6.39
CA SER A 111 11.30 -10.34 5.14
C SER A 111 12.03 -9.51 4.07
N LEU A 112 12.30 -10.14 2.92
CA LEU A 112 12.81 -9.45 1.71
C LEU A 112 11.66 -9.00 0.78
N ARG A 113 10.41 -8.96 1.28
CA ARG A 113 9.25 -8.54 0.50
C ARG A 113 9.26 -7.02 0.31
N TYR A 114 8.70 -6.59 -0.81
CA TYR A 114 8.58 -5.17 -1.16
C TYR A 114 7.33 -4.94 -2.00
N MET A 115 6.78 -3.75 -1.89
CA MET A 115 5.71 -3.25 -2.77
C MET A 115 6.31 -2.57 -3.99
N ARG A 116 5.69 -2.80 -5.16
CA ARG A 116 5.90 -2.00 -6.35
C ARG A 116 4.71 -1.09 -6.57
N VAL A 117 4.96 0.16 -6.89
CA VAL A 117 3.90 1.09 -7.28
C VAL A 117 3.61 0.88 -8.77
N SER A 118 2.34 0.61 -9.08
CA SER A 118 1.88 0.39 -10.45
C SER A 118 1.24 1.66 -11.02
N ASN A 119 0.50 2.39 -10.19
CA ASN A 119 -0.18 3.61 -10.61
C ASN A 119 -0.38 4.57 -9.42
N PHE A 120 -0.50 5.86 -9.73
CA PHE A 120 -0.99 6.89 -8.82
C PHE A 120 -1.89 7.86 -9.58
N GLY A 121 -3.20 7.77 -9.31
CA GLY A 121 -4.22 8.71 -9.77
C GLY A 121 -4.43 9.83 -8.76
N ILE A 122 -4.68 11.06 -9.22
CA ILE A 122 -5.03 12.20 -8.37
C ILE A 122 -6.43 12.66 -8.78
N SER A 123 -7.32 12.82 -7.81
CA SER A 123 -8.68 13.34 -8.02
C SER A 123 -8.71 14.87 -8.01
N GLN A 124 -9.89 15.43 -8.24
CA GLN A 124 -10.14 16.84 -7.98
C GLN A 124 -9.99 17.18 -6.50
N VAL A 125 -9.67 18.46 -6.24
CA VAL A 125 -9.65 19.05 -4.90
C VAL A 125 -11.09 19.33 -4.49
N ALA A 126 -11.43 19.02 -3.25
CA ALA A 126 -12.70 19.30 -2.61
C ALA A 126 -12.51 20.24 -1.41
N GLU A 127 -13.52 21.05 -1.13
CA GLU A 127 -13.56 21.90 0.05
C GLU A 127 -14.30 21.16 1.18
N LEU A 128 -13.73 21.20 2.38
CA LEU A 128 -14.29 20.64 3.60
C LEU A 128 -15.12 21.72 4.34
N GLU A 129 -15.89 21.30 5.33
CA GLU A 129 -16.80 22.19 6.07
C GLU A 129 -16.07 23.35 6.79
N ASP A 130 -14.80 23.17 7.14
CA ASP A 130 -13.97 24.16 7.86
C ASP A 130 -13.13 25.06 6.91
N GLU A 131 -13.57 25.28 5.67
CA GLU A 131 -12.86 26.03 4.60
C GLU A 131 -11.51 25.42 4.20
N GLN A 132 -11.12 24.29 4.79
CA GLN A 132 -9.94 23.53 4.41
C GLN A 132 -10.15 22.86 3.05
N LYS A 133 -9.09 22.75 2.27
CA LYS A 133 -9.11 22.01 1.00
C LYS A 133 -8.48 20.65 1.19
N SER A 134 -9.10 19.66 0.60
CA SER A 134 -8.59 18.29 0.57
C SER A 134 -8.46 17.80 -0.85
N GLY A 135 -7.49 16.94 -1.08
CA GLY A 135 -7.35 16.22 -2.34
C GLY A 135 -7.12 14.75 -2.07
N LEU A 136 -7.67 13.91 -2.94
CA LEU A 136 -7.53 12.46 -2.85
C LEU A 136 -6.61 11.97 -3.97
N GLY A 137 -5.68 11.12 -3.60
CA GLY A 137 -4.90 10.27 -4.48
C GLY A 137 -5.32 8.82 -4.31
N VAL A 138 -5.31 8.05 -5.39
CA VAL A 138 -5.43 6.58 -5.34
C VAL A 138 -4.11 6.00 -5.81
N LEU A 139 -3.42 5.34 -4.89
CA LEU A 139 -2.15 4.67 -5.09
C LEU A 139 -2.41 3.17 -5.24
N GLN A 140 -1.93 2.60 -6.34
CA GLN A 140 -2.03 1.16 -6.58
C GLN A 140 -0.67 0.51 -6.40
N THR A 141 -0.56 -0.45 -5.48
CA THR A 141 0.66 -1.23 -5.25
C THR A 141 0.48 -2.70 -5.60
N THR A 142 1.58 -3.38 -5.90
CA THR A 142 1.63 -4.82 -6.10
C THR A 142 2.69 -5.47 -5.23
N VAL A 143 2.35 -6.63 -4.65
CA VAL A 143 3.25 -7.47 -3.85
C VAL A 143 3.26 -8.86 -4.47
N ARG A 144 4.45 -9.44 -4.64
CA ARG A 144 4.60 -10.82 -5.11
C ARG A 144 4.75 -11.76 -3.93
N LYS A 145 3.97 -12.83 -3.91
CA LYS A 145 4.07 -13.89 -2.89
C LYS A 145 4.27 -15.26 -3.53
N ALA A 146 5.09 -16.07 -2.87
CA ALA A 146 5.23 -17.48 -3.21
C ALA A 146 4.03 -18.26 -2.67
N ARG A 147 3.62 -19.30 -3.39
CA ARG A 147 2.62 -20.25 -2.91
C ARG A 147 3.25 -21.21 -1.91
N ASP A 148 2.50 -21.56 -0.88
CA ASP A 148 2.86 -22.69 -0.02
C ASP A 148 2.88 -23.97 -0.86
N GLN A 149 4.06 -24.58 -0.98
CA GLN A 149 4.17 -25.89 -1.62
C GLN A 149 3.75 -26.96 -0.61
N GLN A 150 2.80 -27.82 -0.98
CA GLN A 150 2.56 -29.03 -0.22
C GLN A 150 3.83 -29.88 -0.26
N VAL A 151 4.56 -29.90 0.84
CA VAL A 151 5.65 -30.85 1.06
C VAL A 151 4.99 -32.19 1.35
N TYR A 152 4.94 -33.07 0.37
CA TYR A 152 4.49 -34.44 0.59
C TYR A 152 5.56 -35.18 1.38
N ASP A 153 5.19 -35.78 2.51
CA ASP A 153 6.05 -36.69 3.24
C ASP A 153 6.47 -37.83 2.30
N LYS A 154 7.78 -37.98 2.08
CA LYS A 154 8.30 -39.11 1.32
C LYS A 154 7.98 -40.40 2.08
N ILE A 155 7.11 -41.24 1.52
CA ILE A 155 6.89 -42.60 2.03
C ILE A 155 8.19 -43.38 1.80
N MET A 156 9.04 -43.44 2.81
CA MET A 156 10.23 -44.29 2.83
C MET A 156 9.80 -45.75 3.00
N ASN A 157 9.26 -46.36 1.94
CA ASN A 157 8.94 -47.78 1.92
C ASN A 157 10.22 -48.57 1.57
N THR A 158 11.17 -48.64 2.50
CA THR A 158 12.24 -49.64 2.41
C THR A 158 11.72 -50.93 3.02
N GLY A 159 11.39 -51.89 2.15
CA GLY A 159 11.11 -53.26 2.55
C GLY A 159 12.32 -53.85 3.27
N VAL A 160 12.25 -53.91 4.60
CA VAL A 160 13.18 -54.69 5.41
C VAL A 160 12.84 -56.15 5.14
N ARG A 161 13.62 -56.78 4.27
CA ARG A 161 13.58 -58.23 4.08
C ARG A 161 14.33 -58.85 5.26
N SER A 162 13.60 -59.27 6.29
CA SER A 162 14.15 -60.09 7.37
C SER A 162 14.53 -61.46 6.81
N THR A 163 15.84 -61.72 6.75
CA THR A 163 16.42 -63.06 6.57
C THR A 163 16.41 -63.84 7.87
#